data_AF-A0A0C9ZV20-F1
#
_entry.id   AF-A0A0C9ZV20-F1
#
_cell.length_a   1.000
_cell.length_b   1.000
_cell.length_c   1.000
_cell.angle_alpha   90.00
_cell.angle_beta   90.00
_cell.angle_gamma   90.00
#
_symmetry.space_group_name_H-M   'P 1'
#
loop_
_entity.id
_entity.type
_entity.pdbx_description
1 polymer ?
#
loop_
_entity_poly.entity_id
_entity_poly.type
_entity_poly.pdbx_seq_one_letter_code
_entity_poly.pdbx_strand_id
1 'polypeptide(L)'
;MWYKKDGKLIGVLNDYDLSSLATESGPRGYERTGTVPFMAVDLLTKRGQRGEVKHLYRHDLESFIWCFAWISLRYKAGVLRPRGSRPFDDWAILDAVTCGDKKTSLVTHKEVPDGTH
;
A
#
# COMPACT_ATOMS: atom_id res chain seq x y z
N MET A 1 -15.01 -5.21 -1.46
CA MET A 1 -16.48 -5.28 -1.28
C MET A 1 -16.79 -5.75 0.14
N TRP A 2 -17.99 -5.53 0.68
CA TRP A 2 -18.38 -6.11 1.97
C TRP A 2 -19.85 -6.52 1.96
N TYR A 3 -20.22 -7.47 2.81
CA TYR A 3 -21.61 -7.84 3.05
C TYR A 3 -21.83 -8.16 4.52
N LYS A 4 -23.10 -8.17 4.96
CA LYS A 4 -23.50 -8.54 6.32
C LYS A 4 -24.10 -9.94 6.33
N LYS A 5 -23.65 -10.80 7.24
CA LYS A 5 -24.18 -12.16 7.43
C LYS A 5 -24.19 -12.49 8.92
N ASP A 6 -25.33 -12.95 9.44
CA ASP A 6 -25.51 -13.32 10.85
C ASP A 6 -25.03 -12.25 11.83
N GLY A 7 -25.36 -10.98 11.54
CA GLY A 7 -24.94 -9.83 12.36
C GLY A 7 -23.48 -9.39 12.18
N LYS A 8 -22.64 -10.17 11.46
CA LYS A 8 -21.22 -9.87 11.24
C LYS A 8 -20.99 -9.15 9.92
N LEU A 9 -20.05 -8.21 9.93
CA LEU A 9 -19.54 -7.55 8.72
C LEU A 9 -18.41 -8.39 8.13
N ILE A 10 -18.52 -8.80 6.86
CA ILE A 10 -17.54 -9.61 6.17
C ILE A 10 -16.93 -8.79 5.03
N GLY A 11 -15.62 -8.58 5.09
CA GLY A 11 -14.84 -8.01 3.99
C GLY A 11 -14.53 -9.08 2.95
N VAL A 12 -14.64 -8.70 1.67
CA VAL A 12 -14.33 -9.56 0.52
C VAL A 12 -13.33 -8.83 -0.37
N LEU A 13 -12.22 -9.51 -0.66
CA LEU A 13 -11.27 -9.07 -1.67
C LEU A 13 -11.94 -9.16 -3.04
N ASN A 14 -11.99 -8.04 -3.76
CA ASN A 14 -12.61 -7.95 -5.08
C ASN A 14 -11.52 -7.99 -6.17
N ASP A 15 -11.94 -8.12 -7.43
CA ASP A 15 -11.08 -8.00 -8.62
C ASP A 15 -10.00 -9.11 -8.72
N TYR A 16 -10.30 -10.30 -8.19
CA TYR A 16 -9.42 -11.47 -8.31
C TYR A 16 -9.29 -11.96 -9.77
N ASP A 17 -10.26 -11.65 -10.60
CA ASP A 17 -10.26 -11.87 -12.05
C ASP A 17 -9.23 -11.01 -12.80
N LEU A 18 -8.74 -9.92 -12.18
CA LEU A 18 -7.62 -9.12 -12.70
C LEU A 18 -6.24 -9.65 -12.24
N SER A 19 -6.20 -10.76 -11.49
CA SER A 19 -4.93 -11.36 -11.09
C SER A 19 -4.21 -12.00 -12.28
N SER A 20 -2.88 -11.87 -12.30
CA SER A 20 -2.04 -12.57 -13.27
C SER A 20 -1.43 -13.82 -12.63
N LEU A 21 -1.29 -14.88 -13.41
CA LEU A 21 -0.60 -16.08 -12.95
C LEU A 21 0.90 -15.81 -12.79
N ALA A 22 1.51 -16.30 -11.72
CA ALA A 22 2.94 -16.11 -11.45
C ALA A 22 3.88 -16.69 -12.53
N THR A 23 3.33 -17.55 -13.40
CA THR A 23 3.98 -18.25 -14.51
C THR A 23 3.75 -17.61 -15.88
N GLU A 24 2.83 -16.66 -16.00
CA GLU A 24 2.54 -16.01 -17.28
C GLU A 24 3.56 -14.93 -17.63
N SER A 25 3.98 -14.92 -18.90
CA SER A 25 4.85 -13.91 -19.50
C SER A 25 4.09 -12.65 -19.98
N GLY A 26 2.77 -12.59 -19.76
CA GLY A 26 1.87 -11.48 -20.08
C GLY A 26 2.08 -10.25 -19.19
N PRO A 27 1.29 -9.17 -19.35
CA PRO A 27 1.54 -7.88 -18.72
C PRO A 27 1.73 -8.07 -17.20
N ARG A 28 2.95 -7.80 -16.72
CA ARG A 28 3.52 -8.32 -15.46
C ARG A 28 2.98 -7.66 -14.18
N GLY A 29 1.72 -7.25 -14.16
CA GLY A 29 1.21 -6.30 -13.15
C GLY A 29 1.91 -4.93 -13.21
N TYR A 30 2.64 -4.67 -14.31
CA TYR A 30 3.52 -3.52 -14.49
C TYR A 30 2.82 -2.34 -15.21
N GLU A 31 1.65 -2.57 -15.81
CA GLU A 31 0.86 -1.54 -16.48
C GLU A 31 0.21 -0.58 -15.48
N ARG A 32 0.99 0.18 -14.70
CA ARG A 32 0.56 1.39 -13.99
C ARG A 32 -0.71 1.27 -13.12
N THR A 33 -1.15 0.05 -12.80
CA THR A 33 -2.45 -0.26 -12.18
C THR A 33 -2.35 -0.46 -10.67
N GLY A 34 -1.12 -0.51 -10.13
CA GLY A 34 -0.91 -0.40 -8.70
C GLY A 34 -1.24 1.01 -8.22
N THR A 35 -2.06 1.11 -7.17
CA THR A 35 -2.27 2.38 -6.48
C THR A 35 -0.97 2.73 -5.72
N VAL A 36 -0.24 3.75 -6.18
CA VAL A 36 1.11 4.13 -5.70
C VAL A 36 1.28 4.08 -4.16
N PRO A 37 0.39 4.67 -3.35
CA PRO A 37 0.46 4.57 -1.89
C PRO A 37 0.51 3.15 -1.31
N PHE A 38 -0.02 2.16 -2.02
CA PHE A 38 -0.11 0.78 -1.55
C PHE A 38 0.90 -0.14 -2.21
N MET A 39 1.60 0.28 -3.26
CA MET A 39 2.63 -0.57 -3.87
C MET A 39 3.82 -0.81 -2.93
N ALA A 40 4.40 -2.02 -3.01
CA ALA A 40 5.62 -2.36 -2.30
C ALA A 40 6.81 -1.45 -2.71
N VAL A 41 7.70 -1.16 -1.78
CA VAL A 41 8.85 -0.26 -1.98
C VAL A 41 9.71 -0.68 -3.18
N ASP A 42 9.97 -1.98 -3.35
CA ASP A 42 10.79 -2.50 -4.45
C ASP A 42 10.17 -2.19 -5.83
N LEU A 43 8.83 -2.22 -5.92
CA LEU A 43 8.07 -1.91 -7.12
C LEU A 43 8.00 -0.40 -7.41
N LEU A 44 8.21 0.44 -6.40
CA LEU A 44 8.25 1.90 -6.53
C LEU A 44 9.60 2.43 -7.04
N THR A 45 10.64 1.61 -7.05
CA THR A 45 11.96 1.98 -7.60
C THR A 45 11.89 2.26 -9.11
N LYS A 46 12.87 2.99 -9.67
CA LYS A 46 12.96 3.18 -11.14
C LYS A 46 12.97 1.86 -11.92
N ARG A 47 13.53 0.79 -11.36
CA ARG A 47 13.55 -0.55 -11.99
C ARG A 47 12.17 -1.21 -11.91
N GLY A 48 11.52 -1.13 -10.75
CA GLY A 48 10.15 -1.60 -10.57
C GLY A 48 9.18 -0.88 -11.50
N GLN A 49 9.32 0.44 -11.59
CA GLN A 49 8.62 1.32 -12.52
C GLN A 49 9.09 1.19 -13.98
N ARG A 50 10.01 0.28 -14.32
CA ARG A 50 10.32 -0.17 -15.70
C ARG A 50 9.90 -1.63 -15.97
N GLY A 51 9.32 -2.30 -14.98
CA GLY A 51 8.85 -3.70 -15.11
C GLY A 51 9.98 -4.72 -14.99
N GLU A 52 11.15 -4.26 -14.54
CA GLU A 52 12.34 -5.09 -14.37
C GLU A 52 12.35 -5.83 -13.03
N VAL A 53 11.47 -5.46 -12.10
CA VAL A 53 11.28 -6.17 -10.83
C VAL A 53 10.09 -7.12 -11.00
N LYS A 54 10.34 -8.42 -10.79
CA LYS A 54 9.29 -9.42 -10.80
C LYS A 54 8.34 -9.17 -9.61
N HIS A 55 7.04 -9.14 -9.87
CA HIS A 55 6.04 -9.11 -8.80
C HIS A 55 6.04 -10.45 -8.06
N LEU A 56 6.14 -10.42 -6.73
CA LEU A 56 6.24 -11.58 -5.85
C LEU A 56 5.20 -11.47 -4.74
N TYR A 57 4.80 -12.59 -4.15
CA TYR A 57 3.86 -12.62 -3.03
C TYR A 57 4.22 -11.67 -1.87
N ARG A 58 5.52 -11.48 -1.59
CA ARG A 58 5.99 -10.51 -0.57
C ARG A 58 5.54 -9.08 -0.85
N HIS A 59 5.37 -8.71 -2.13
CA HIS A 59 4.90 -7.38 -2.51
C HIS A 59 3.41 -7.21 -2.22
N ASP A 60 2.59 -8.26 -2.36
CA ASP A 60 1.18 -8.23 -1.99
C ASP A 60 1.01 -8.12 -0.48
N LEU A 61 1.83 -8.84 0.29
CA LEU A 61 1.85 -8.74 1.75
C LEU A 61 2.24 -7.33 2.22
N GLU A 62 3.29 -6.76 1.63
CA GLU A 62 3.69 -5.38 1.92
C GLU A 62 2.58 -4.38 1.56
N SER A 63 1.90 -4.60 0.43
CA SER A 63 0.77 -3.77 0.00
C SER A 63 -0.39 -3.83 1.00
N PHE A 64 -0.69 -5.01 1.54
CA PHE A 64 -1.69 -5.18 2.59
C PHE A 64 -1.32 -4.40 3.87
N ILE A 65 -0.05 -4.43 4.28
CA ILE A 65 0.44 -3.66 5.43
C ILE A 65 0.24 -2.15 5.20
N TRP A 66 0.56 -1.66 4.00
CA TRP A 66 0.35 -0.25 3.64
C TRP A 66 -1.13 0.14 3.65
N CYS A 67 -2.03 -0.70 3.13
CA CYS A 67 -3.48 -0.51 3.24
C CYS A 67 -3.94 -0.43 4.70
N PHE A 68 -3.44 -1.34 5.55
CA PHE A 68 -3.79 -1.37 6.97
C PHE A 68 -3.32 -0.11 7.71
N ALA A 69 -2.07 0.31 7.48
CA ALA A 69 -1.51 1.54 8.06
C ALA A 69 -2.31 2.78 7.62
N TRP A 70 -2.65 2.85 6.32
CA TRP A 70 -3.44 3.94 5.75
C TRP A 70 -4.81 4.09 6.40
N ILE A 71 -5.53 2.98 6.60
CA ILE A 71 -6.85 3.00 7.25
C ILE A 71 -6.70 3.36 8.73
N SER A 72 -5.80 2.69 9.44
CA SER A 72 -5.62 2.84 10.90
C SER A 72 -5.24 4.27 11.30
N LEU A 73 -4.41 4.95 10.49
CA LEU A 73 -3.91 6.28 10.81
C LEU A 73 -4.81 7.43 10.36
N ARG A 74 -5.88 7.14 9.61
CA ARG A 74 -6.84 8.14 9.13
C ARG A 74 -7.92 8.47 10.14
N TYR A 75 -8.13 7.63 11.15
CA TYR A 75 -9.16 7.85 12.16
C TYR A 75 -8.52 8.12 13.52
N LYS A 76 -9.13 9.02 14.29
CA LYS A 76 -8.80 9.26 15.70
C LYS A 76 -10.10 9.25 16.48
N ALA A 77 -10.21 8.37 17.49
CA ALA A 77 -11.43 8.17 18.28
C ALA A 77 -12.68 7.92 17.40
N GLY A 78 -12.54 7.11 16.35
CA GLY A 78 -13.63 6.78 15.41
C GLY A 78 -13.98 7.88 14.41
N VAL A 79 -13.34 9.06 14.48
CA VAL A 79 -13.59 10.18 13.58
C VAL A 79 -12.49 10.27 12.53
N LEU A 80 -12.87 10.39 11.26
CA LEU A 80 -11.94 10.62 10.16
C LEU A 80 -11.24 11.98 10.36
N ARG A 81 -9.91 11.97 10.39
CA ARG A 81 -9.11 13.20 10.56
C ARG A 81 -9.33 14.16 9.37
N PRO A 82 -9.15 15.48 9.52
CA PRO A 82 -9.23 16.42 8.40
C PRO A 82 -8.17 16.16 7.32
N ARG A 83 -8.49 16.43 6.05
CA ARG A 83 -7.51 16.37 4.94
C ARG A 83 -6.32 17.29 5.24
N GLY A 84 -5.12 16.89 4.87
CA GLY A 84 -3.87 17.61 5.16
C GLY A 84 -3.27 17.30 6.53
N SER A 85 -4.07 16.80 7.47
CA SER A 85 -3.57 16.35 8.78
C SER A 85 -3.30 14.84 8.83
N ARG A 86 -3.84 14.06 7.89
CA ARG A 86 -3.75 12.60 7.88
C ARG A 86 -2.35 12.17 7.46
N PRO A 87 -1.76 11.14 8.09
CA PRO A 87 -0.49 10.62 7.63
C PRO A 87 -0.68 10.03 6.22
N PHE A 88 0.35 10.18 5.38
CA PHE A 88 0.40 9.70 4.00
C PHE A 88 -0.55 10.39 3.00
N ASP A 89 -1.21 11.49 3.37
CA ASP A 89 -2.06 12.24 2.41
C ASP A 89 -1.28 12.68 1.16
N ASP A 90 -0.01 13.04 1.33
CA ASP A 90 0.89 13.40 0.24
C ASP A 90 1.21 12.20 -0.67
N TRP A 91 1.31 10.98 -0.15
CA TRP A 91 1.62 9.79 -0.96
C TRP A 91 0.58 9.55 -2.06
N ALA A 92 -0.66 10.00 -1.89
CA ALA A 92 -1.71 9.88 -2.91
C ALA A 92 -1.47 10.75 -4.16
N ILE A 93 -0.61 11.76 -4.07
CA ILE A 93 -0.34 12.70 -5.17
C ILE A 93 1.11 12.67 -5.65
N LEU A 94 1.99 11.92 -4.97
CA LEU A 94 3.38 11.74 -5.37
C LEU A 94 3.50 10.77 -6.53
N ASP A 95 4.54 10.95 -7.34
CA ASP A 95 4.96 9.91 -8.28
C ASP A 95 5.52 8.69 -7.53
N ALA A 96 5.60 7.57 -8.23
CA ALA A 96 5.99 6.30 -7.64
C ALA A 96 7.38 6.35 -6.99
N VAL A 97 8.37 6.97 -7.62
CA VAL A 97 9.74 6.98 -7.11
C VAL A 97 9.80 7.83 -5.84
N THR A 98 9.24 9.03 -5.87
CA THR A 98 9.21 9.91 -4.69
C THR A 98 8.42 9.28 -3.53
N CYS A 99 7.33 8.56 -3.80
CA CYS A 99 6.60 7.81 -2.78
C CYS A 99 7.45 6.67 -2.19
N GLY A 100 8.20 5.95 -3.04
CA GLY A 100 9.12 4.89 -2.64
C GLY A 100 10.22 5.38 -1.71
N ASP A 101 10.79 6.56 -1.99
CA ASP A 101 11.82 7.18 -1.14
C ASP A 101 11.27 7.51 0.25
N LYS A 102 10.06 8.10 0.33
CA LYS A 102 9.40 8.38 1.62
C LYS A 102 9.08 7.13 2.42
N LYS A 103 8.57 6.08 1.77
CA LYS A 103 8.32 4.79 2.41
C LYS A 103 9.61 4.17 2.94
N THR A 104 10.67 4.20 2.14
CA THR A 104 11.99 3.68 2.53
C THR A 104 12.49 4.39 3.77
N SER A 105 12.48 5.73 3.76
CA SER A 105 12.83 6.55 4.92
C SER A 105 12.03 6.12 6.16
N LEU A 106 10.71 5.99 6.05
CA LEU A 106 9.85 5.56 7.16
C LEU A 106 10.21 4.18 7.73
N VAL A 107 10.52 3.18 6.89
CA VAL A 107 10.82 1.82 7.36
C VAL A 107 12.27 1.67 7.85
N THR A 108 13.17 2.55 7.42
CA THR A 108 14.59 2.50 7.82
C THR A 108 14.92 3.39 9.03
N HIS A 109 14.14 4.45 9.28
CA HIS A 109 14.36 5.29 10.46
C HIS A 109 13.86 4.58 11.72
N LYS A 110 14.78 4.30 12.65
CA LYS A 110 14.55 3.60 13.92
C LYS A 110 14.47 4.52 15.13
N GLU A 111 14.25 5.83 14.94
CA GLU A 111 14.15 6.74 16.09
C GLU A 111 12.84 6.48 16.84
N VAL A 112 12.98 5.70 17.92
CA VAL A 112 11.99 5.66 19.01
C VAL A 112 12.06 7.03 19.67
N PRO A 113 10.94 7.77 19.79
CA PRO A 113 10.95 9.06 20.49
C PRO A 113 11.44 8.85 21.92
N ASP A 114 12.48 9.58 22.32
CA ASP A 114 12.89 9.68 23.71
C ASP A 114 11.71 10.22 24.53
N GLY A 115 11.17 9.42 25.44
CA GLY A 115 10.21 9.89 26.43
C GLY A 115 8.90 9.12 26.59
N THR A 116 8.90 7.79 26.49
CA THR A 116 7.81 6.97 27.09
C THR A 116 8.35 5.97 28.10
N HIS A 117 8.71 6.50 29.28
CA HIS A 117 8.75 5.78 30.55
C HIS A 117 7.84 6.49 31.54
#